data_AF-A0A559QTH2-F1
#
_entry.id   AF-A0A559QTH2-F1
#
_cell.length_a   1.000
_cell.length_b   1.000
_cell.length_c   1.000
_cell.angle_alpha   90.00
_cell.angle_beta   90.00
_cell.angle_gamma   90.00
#
_symmetry.space_group_name_H-M   'P 1'
#
loop_
_entity.id
_entity.type
_entity.pdbx_description
1 polymer ?
#
loop_
_entity_poly.entity_id
_entity_poly.type
_entity_poly.pdbx_seq_one_letter_code
_entity_poly.pdbx_strand_id
1 'polypeptide(L)'
;MQIRVQQILQKLPTLDILVLDELTDSLSEPKIHKPELPQPFAAARFKVGFERGILLIIETEERIGHMADIVPGKTVIDGYVELTATQSGINNYRLSASEVQYLIEAIYTRFAAPMNLTQADALNFVKDRLLAVYLNGNDQLAEFHRKHLP
;
A
#
# COMPACT_ATOMS: atom_id res chain seq x y z
N MET A 1 -9.35 14.90 -15.54
CA MET A 1 -8.68 14.62 -14.24
C MET A 1 -8.62 13.12 -13.97
N GLN A 2 -9.74 12.39 -13.99
CA GLN A 2 -9.79 10.93 -13.82
C GLN A 2 -8.86 10.12 -14.75
N ILE A 3 -8.76 10.48 -16.04
CA ILE A 3 -7.88 9.78 -17.00
C ILE A 3 -6.41 9.84 -16.56
N ARG A 4 -5.96 10.95 -15.96
CA ARG A 4 -4.58 11.10 -15.48
C ARG A 4 -4.32 10.28 -14.21
N VAL A 5 -5.31 10.17 -13.32
CA VAL A 5 -5.22 9.32 -12.12
C VAL A 5 -5.04 7.86 -12.53
N GLN A 6 -5.88 7.35 -13.45
CA GLN A 6 -5.79 5.97 -13.93
C GLN A 6 -4.43 5.64 -14.55
N GLN A 7 -3.87 6.55 -15.35
CA GLN A 7 -2.54 6.37 -15.94
C GLN A 7 -1.41 6.30 -14.90
N ILE A 8 -1.56 6.97 -13.76
CA ILE A 8 -0.59 6.91 -12.66
C ILE A 8 -0.74 5.61 -11.89
N LEU A 9 -1.98 5.23 -11.56
CA LEU A 9 -2.27 3.97 -10.89
C LEU A 9 -1.72 2.77 -11.69
N GLN A 10 -1.86 2.80 -13.02
CA GLN A 10 -1.30 1.77 -13.90
C GLN A 10 0.22 1.66 -13.86
N LYS A 11 0.93 2.73 -13.48
CA LYS A 11 2.40 2.74 -13.43
C LYS A 11 2.94 2.38 -12.04
N LEU A 12 2.19 2.63 -10.97
CA LEU A 12 2.60 2.31 -9.59
C LEU A 12 3.18 0.90 -9.40
N PRO A 13 2.60 -0.18 -9.94
CA PRO A 13 3.17 -1.53 -9.80
C PRO A 13 4.55 -1.71 -10.44
N THR A 14 4.99 -0.80 -11.32
CA THR A 14 6.29 -0.87 -12.01
C THR A 14 7.36 0.02 -11.39
N LEU A 15 7.01 0.80 -10.36
CA LEU A 15 7.93 1.71 -9.69
C LEU A 15 8.44 1.06 -8.40
N ASP A 16 9.73 1.24 -8.11
CA ASP A 16 10.29 0.83 -6.83
C ASP A 16 9.90 1.82 -5.71
N ILE A 17 9.76 1.32 -4.49
CA ILE A 17 9.55 2.15 -3.30
C ILE A 17 10.92 2.74 -2.93
N LEU A 18 11.06 4.07 -3.01
CA LEU A 18 12.37 4.73 -2.94
C LEU A 18 12.84 5.07 -1.52
N VAL A 19 11.96 5.11 -0.52
CA VAL A 19 12.32 5.56 0.83
C VAL A 19 11.63 4.74 1.92
N LEU A 20 12.44 3.99 2.66
CA LEU A 20 12.27 3.50 4.03
C LEU A 20 13.72 3.46 4.59
N ASP A 21 14.05 4.32 5.55
CA ASP A 21 15.45 4.51 5.99
C ASP A 21 16.01 3.27 6.71
N GLU A 22 16.92 2.54 6.06
CA GLU A 22 17.99 1.74 6.70
C GLU A 22 19.26 1.74 5.81
N LEU A 23 20.35 2.31 6.35
CA LEU A 23 21.65 2.48 5.69
C LEU A 23 22.58 1.27 5.95
N THR A 24 22.32 0.12 5.33
CA THR A 24 23.34 -0.94 5.18
C THR A 24 23.10 -1.76 3.92
N ASP A 25 23.93 -1.52 2.89
CA ASP A 25 23.98 -2.32 1.66
C ASP A 25 24.57 -3.71 1.95
N SER A 26 23.70 -4.70 2.14
CA SER A 26 24.01 -6.08 1.76
C SER A 26 23.32 -6.32 0.42
N LEU A 27 24.08 -6.46 -0.67
CA LEU A 27 23.56 -6.83 -1.98
C LEU A 27 22.96 -8.23 -1.90
N SER A 28 21.71 -8.34 -1.44
CA SER A 28 20.92 -9.55 -1.52
C SER A 28 20.50 -9.75 -2.97
N GLU A 29 20.71 -10.96 -3.50
CA GLU A 29 20.25 -11.30 -4.84
C GLU A 29 18.72 -11.10 -4.94
N PRO A 30 18.22 -10.35 -5.94
CA PRO A 30 16.79 -10.23 -6.17
C PRO A 30 16.15 -11.61 -6.39
N LYS A 31 15.12 -11.92 -5.61
CA LYS A 31 14.38 -13.19 -5.69
C LYS A 31 12.88 -12.90 -5.73
N ILE A 32 12.10 -13.91 -6.11
CA ILE A 32 10.65 -13.81 -6.02
C ILE A 32 10.26 -14.03 -4.56
N HIS A 33 9.61 -13.03 -3.97
CA HIS A 33 9.04 -13.10 -2.63
C HIS A 33 7.54 -13.33 -2.74
N LYS A 34 6.96 -14.05 -1.78
CA LYS A 34 5.50 -14.17 -1.68
C LYS A 34 4.96 -13.05 -0.79
N PRO A 35 3.78 -12.48 -1.09
CA PRO A 35 3.12 -11.56 -0.18
C PRO A 35 2.83 -12.30 1.13
N GLU A 36 3.14 -11.67 2.25
CA GLU A 36 2.90 -12.24 3.57
C GLU A 36 1.42 -12.13 3.96
N LEU A 37 1.01 -12.93 4.95
CA LEU A 37 -0.30 -12.72 5.56
C LEU A 37 -0.32 -11.35 6.25
N PRO A 38 -1.37 -10.52 6.03
CA PRO A 38 -1.42 -9.19 6.61
C PRO A 38 -1.35 -9.21 8.13
N GLN A 39 -0.49 -8.37 8.70
CA GLN A 39 -0.21 -8.34 10.14
C GLN A 39 -0.93 -7.17 10.82
N PRO A 40 -1.23 -7.28 12.14
CA PRO A 40 -1.66 -6.14 12.93
C PRO A 40 -0.61 -5.02 12.96
N PHE A 41 -1.06 -3.77 13.06
CA PHE A 41 -0.18 -2.61 13.14
C PHE A 41 -0.80 -1.47 13.95
N ALA A 42 0.03 -0.55 14.44
CA ALA A 42 -0.42 0.62 15.17
C ALA A 42 -1.03 1.67 14.22
N ALA A 43 -2.21 2.18 14.56
CA ALA A 43 -2.90 3.24 13.83
C ALA A 43 -2.04 4.50 13.75
N ALA A 44 -1.88 5.01 12.52
CA ALA A 44 -1.18 6.25 12.26
C ALA A 44 -1.59 6.84 10.90
N ARG A 45 -1.08 8.03 10.63
CA ARG A 45 -1.02 8.59 9.28
C ARG A 45 0.32 8.25 8.62
N PHE A 46 0.28 7.44 7.57
CA PHE A 46 1.47 6.98 6.86
C PHE A 46 1.70 7.76 5.57
N LYS A 47 2.96 8.07 5.27
CA LYS A 47 3.39 8.63 3.99
C LYS A 47 4.26 7.61 3.25
N VAL A 48 3.87 7.25 2.05
CA VAL A 48 4.57 6.29 1.19
C VAL A 48 5.03 6.99 -0.08
N GLY A 49 6.33 6.97 -0.35
CA GLY A 49 6.92 7.58 -1.54
C GLY A 49 7.27 6.55 -2.60
N PHE A 50 6.80 6.77 -3.82
CA PHE A 50 7.19 6.02 -5.01
C PHE A 50 8.10 6.89 -5.89
N GLU A 51 8.75 6.26 -6.87
CA GLU A 51 9.50 7.00 -7.88
C GLU A 51 8.71 8.14 -8.53
N ARG A 52 9.45 9.11 -9.09
CA ARG A 52 8.89 10.21 -9.89
C ARG A 52 7.97 11.15 -9.11
N GLY A 53 8.15 11.22 -7.79
CA GLY A 53 7.45 12.18 -6.92
C GLY A 53 5.98 11.84 -6.71
N ILE A 54 5.64 10.54 -6.75
CA ILE A 54 4.32 10.05 -6.39
C ILE A 54 4.32 9.72 -4.89
N LEU A 55 3.34 10.23 -4.18
CA LEU A 55 3.17 10.10 -2.74
C LEU A 55 1.77 9.55 -2.46
N LEU A 56 1.68 8.56 -1.59
CA LEU A 56 0.44 8.15 -0.96
C LEU A 56 0.43 8.55 0.50
N ILE A 57 -0.68 9.11 0.94
CA ILE A 57 -1.01 9.25 2.36
C ILE A 57 -2.06 8.19 2.68
N ILE A 58 -1.80 7.38 3.69
CA ILE A 58 -2.75 6.37 4.18
C ILE A 58 -3.10 6.77 5.61
N GLU A 59 -4.33 7.20 5.81
CA GLU A 59 -4.87 7.59 7.11
C GLU A 59 -5.65 6.42 7.73
N THR A 60 -5.35 6.11 8.98
CA THR A 60 -5.99 5.01 9.71
C THR A 60 -6.38 5.34 11.14
N GLU A 61 -5.97 6.51 11.66
CA GLU A 61 -6.13 6.84 13.09
C GLU A 61 -7.41 7.62 13.42
N GLU A 62 -8.08 8.19 12.41
CA GLU A 62 -9.19 9.17 12.57
C GLU A 62 -10.28 8.71 13.55
N ARG A 63 -10.66 7.42 13.51
CA ARG A 63 -11.72 6.84 14.35
C ARG A 63 -11.22 6.24 15.66
N ILE A 64 -10.12 5.51 15.59
CA ILE A 64 -9.68 4.60 16.67
C ILE A 64 -8.61 5.22 17.58
N GLY A 65 -8.06 6.37 17.18
CA GLY A 65 -7.00 7.07 17.90
C GLY A 65 -5.60 6.61 17.50
N HIS A 66 -4.64 7.51 17.63
CA HIS A 66 -3.22 7.27 17.35
C HIS A 66 -2.69 6.10 18.19
N MET A 67 -1.91 5.22 17.56
CA MET A 67 -1.32 4.01 18.14
C MET A 67 -2.29 2.90 18.58
N ALA A 68 -3.59 3.01 18.30
CA ALA A 68 -4.51 1.90 18.52
C ALA A 68 -4.18 0.72 17.60
N ASP A 69 -4.31 -0.52 18.10
CA ASP A 69 -4.05 -1.70 17.29
C ASP A 69 -5.09 -1.87 16.19
N ILE A 70 -4.62 -1.92 14.94
CA ILE A 70 -5.42 -2.25 13.75
C ILE A 70 -5.15 -3.69 13.37
N VAL A 71 -6.22 -4.46 13.21
CA VAL A 71 -6.19 -5.75 12.56
C VAL A 71 -6.88 -5.61 11.20
N PRO A 72 -6.14 -5.74 10.07
CA PRO A 72 -6.72 -5.65 8.73
C PRO A 72 -7.97 -6.54 8.59
N GLY A 73 -9.04 -5.99 7.99
CA GLY A 73 -10.31 -6.70 7.82
C GLY A 73 -11.16 -6.88 9.08
N LYS A 74 -10.68 -6.52 10.29
CA LYS A 74 -11.46 -6.65 11.53
C LYS A 74 -11.71 -5.32 12.24
N THR A 75 -10.70 -4.46 12.28
CA THR A 75 -10.86 -3.14 12.89
C THR A 75 -11.64 -2.23 11.95
N VAL A 76 -12.73 -1.63 12.45
CA VAL A 76 -13.47 -0.59 11.75
C VAL A 76 -12.72 0.73 11.93
N ILE A 77 -12.36 1.38 10.84
CA ILE A 77 -11.65 2.66 10.76
C ILE A 77 -12.40 3.63 9.83
N ASP A 78 -12.30 4.93 10.09
CA ASP A 78 -12.78 5.96 9.16
C ASP A 78 -11.62 6.50 8.31
N GLY A 79 -10.75 5.58 7.87
CA GLY A 79 -9.51 5.90 7.16
C GLY A 79 -9.68 6.24 5.69
N TYR A 80 -8.59 6.67 5.05
CA TYR A 80 -8.58 6.95 3.62
C TYR A 80 -7.19 6.83 3.00
N VAL A 81 -7.17 6.80 1.67
CA VAL A 81 -5.95 6.88 0.88
C VAL A 81 -6.01 8.12 0.00
N GLU A 82 -4.95 8.89 0.01
CA GLU A 82 -4.81 10.12 -0.76
C GLU A 82 -3.54 10.06 -1.62
N LEU A 83 -3.66 10.46 -2.88
CA LEU A 83 -2.59 10.47 -3.86
C LEU A 83 -2.17 11.90 -4.18
N THR A 84 -0.86 12.14 -4.10
CA THR A 84 -0.21 13.35 -4.60
C THR A 84 0.85 12.93 -5.62
N ALA A 85 0.78 13.47 -6.83
CA ALA A 85 1.74 13.25 -7.90
C ALA A 85 2.15 14.59 -8.51
N THR A 86 3.20 15.18 -7.95
CA THR A 86 3.59 16.58 -8.20
C THR A 86 3.88 16.84 -9.67
N GLN A 87 4.59 15.94 -10.34
CA GLN A 87 4.91 16.06 -11.77
C GLN A 87 3.68 15.97 -12.68
N SER A 88 2.59 15.36 -12.20
CA SER A 88 1.33 15.21 -12.95
C SER A 88 0.29 16.27 -12.57
N GLY A 89 0.62 17.18 -11.65
CA GLY A 89 -0.29 18.21 -11.13
C GLY A 89 -1.44 17.66 -10.29
N ILE A 90 -1.30 16.45 -9.74
CA ILE A 90 -2.31 15.86 -8.84
C ILE A 90 -1.86 16.17 -7.41
N ASN A 91 -2.71 16.84 -6.65
CA ASN A 91 -2.46 17.17 -5.26
C ASN A 91 -3.64 16.71 -4.42
N ASN A 92 -3.37 15.93 -3.38
CA ASN A 92 -4.31 15.53 -2.34
C ASN A 92 -5.60 14.89 -2.90
N TYR A 93 -5.47 14.02 -3.90
CA TYR A 93 -6.62 13.34 -4.50
C TYR A 93 -7.00 12.11 -3.68
N ARG A 94 -8.17 12.15 -3.01
CA ARG A 94 -8.70 11.01 -2.24
C ARG A 94 -9.15 9.89 -3.19
N LEU A 95 -8.54 8.71 -3.03
CA LEU A 95 -8.86 7.53 -3.81
C LEU A 95 -10.24 6.99 -3.42
N SER A 96 -11.01 6.59 -4.43
CA SER A 96 -12.22 5.79 -4.28
C SER A 96 -11.90 4.35 -3.86
N ALA A 97 -12.88 3.62 -3.33
CA ALA A 97 -12.72 2.21 -2.96
C ALA A 97 -12.20 1.33 -4.11
N SER A 98 -12.67 1.56 -5.34
CA SER A 98 -12.18 0.85 -6.53
C SER A 98 -10.73 1.18 -6.89
N GLU A 99 -10.31 2.43 -6.68
CA GLU A 99 -8.91 2.84 -6.92
C GLU A 99 -7.98 2.28 -5.84
N VAL A 100 -8.43 2.21 -4.59
CA VAL A 100 -7.71 1.53 -3.50
C VAL A 100 -7.60 0.03 -3.79
N GLN A 101 -8.69 -0.62 -4.21
CA GLN A 101 -8.66 -2.03 -4.61
C GLN A 101 -7.66 -2.27 -5.73
N TYR A 102 -7.71 -1.46 -6.80
CA TYR A 102 -6.79 -1.55 -7.92
C TYR A 102 -5.32 -1.41 -7.46
N LEU A 103 -5.04 -0.49 -6.53
CA LEU A 103 -3.71 -0.33 -5.97
C LEU A 103 -3.25 -1.55 -5.17
N ILE A 104 -4.14 -2.17 -4.40
CA ILE A 104 -3.84 -3.42 -3.69
C ILE A 104 -3.49 -4.52 -4.71
N GLU A 105 -4.32 -4.72 -5.73
CA GLU A 105 -4.09 -5.71 -6.80
C GLU A 105 -2.76 -5.48 -7.53
N ALA A 106 -2.41 -4.23 -7.79
CA ALA A 106 -1.12 -3.84 -8.35
C ALA A 106 0.05 -4.25 -7.44
N ILE A 107 -0.06 -4.04 -6.12
CA ILE A 107 0.98 -4.45 -5.17
C ILE A 107 1.13 -5.97 -5.13
N TYR A 108 0.02 -6.72 -5.10
CA TYR A 108 0.07 -8.19 -5.18
C TYR A 108 0.77 -8.66 -6.46
N THR A 109 0.48 -8.03 -7.59
CA THR A 109 1.11 -8.34 -8.88
C THR A 109 2.62 -8.09 -8.85
N ARG A 110 3.10 -7.07 -8.13
CA ARG A 110 4.54 -6.75 -8.03
C ARG A 110 5.35 -7.87 -7.37
N PHE A 111 4.75 -8.69 -6.50
CA PHE A 111 5.40 -9.88 -5.90
C PHE A 111 5.75 -10.96 -6.92
N ALA A 112 5.14 -10.96 -8.12
CA ALA A 112 5.50 -11.90 -9.19
C ALA A 112 6.86 -11.57 -9.86
N ALA A 113 7.44 -10.40 -9.58
CA ALA A 113 8.72 -9.97 -10.11
C ALA A 113 9.85 -10.07 -9.05
N PRO A 114 11.09 -10.41 -9.44
CA PRO A 114 12.22 -10.41 -8.52
C PRO A 114 12.39 -9.05 -7.81
N MET A 115 12.71 -9.09 -6.54
CA MET A 115 12.98 -7.92 -5.69
C MET A 115 13.90 -8.34 -4.53
N ASN A 116 14.51 -7.36 -3.86
CA ASN A 116 15.22 -7.64 -2.61
C ASN A 116 14.23 -7.70 -1.42
N LEU A 117 14.73 -8.14 -0.25
CA LEU A 117 13.89 -8.29 0.94
C LEU A 117 13.30 -6.94 1.40
N THR A 118 14.09 -5.87 1.39
CA THR A 118 13.63 -4.51 1.76
C THR A 118 12.46 -4.04 0.91
N GLN A 119 12.48 -4.33 -0.39
CA GLN A 119 11.38 -4.03 -1.32
C GLN A 119 10.14 -4.87 -1.01
N ALA A 120 10.31 -6.16 -0.70
CA ALA A 120 9.21 -7.05 -0.32
C ALA A 120 8.55 -6.59 0.99
N ASP A 121 9.35 -6.21 1.99
CA ASP A 121 8.88 -5.70 3.28
C ASP A 121 8.13 -4.38 3.10
N ALA A 122 8.65 -3.48 2.27
CA ALA A 122 7.99 -2.23 1.92
C ALA A 122 6.62 -2.47 1.24
N LEU A 123 6.53 -3.44 0.32
CA LEU A 123 5.26 -3.79 -0.31
C LEU A 123 4.29 -4.42 0.68
N ASN A 124 4.75 -5.31 1.56
CA ASN A 124 3.93 -5.88 2.64
C ASN A 124 3.39 -4.78 3.57
N PHE A 125 4.25 -3.82 3.94
CA PHE A 125 3.87 -2.67 4.74
C PHE A 125 2.71 -1.90 4.11
N VAL A 126 2.85 -1.49 2.85
CA VAL A 126 1.82 -0.70 2.14
C VAL A 126 0.55 -1.52 1.96
N LYS A 127 0.67 -2.78 1.53
CA LYS A 127 -0.43 -3.72 1.30
C LYS A 127 -1.30 -3.87 2.56
N ASP A 128 -0.72 -4.06 3.73
CA ASP A 128 -1.47 -4.28 4.98
C ASP A 128 -2.32 -3.07 5.36
N ARG A 129 -1.78 -1.86 5.17
CA ARG A 129 -2.46 -0.60 5.50
C ARG A 129 -3.57 -0.27 4.51
N LEU A 130 -3.35 -0.54 3.23
CA LEU A 130 -4.40 -0.43 2.23
C LEU A 130 -5.53 -1.43 2.46
N LEU A 131 -5.21 -2.67 2.85
CA LEU A 131 -6.22 -3.69 3.18
C LEU A 131 -7.06 -3.29 4.40
N ALA A 132 -6.47 -2.65 5.42
CA ALA A 132 -7.22 -2.12 6.54
C ALA A 132 -8.26 -1.07 6.10
N VAL A 133 -7.86 -0.14 5.21
CA VAL A 133 -8.77 0.90 4.67
C VAL A 133 -9.83 0.29 3.75
N TYR A 134 -9.46 -0.65 2.88
CA TYR A 134 -10.37 -1.24 1.90
C TYR A 134 -11.41 -2.16 2.54
N LEU A 135 -10.99 -3.05 3.45
CA LEU A 135 -11.90 -4.00 4.07
C LEU A 135 -12.67 -3.39 5.24
N ASN A 136 -12.06 -2.47 5.99
CA ASN A 136 -12.72 -1.67 7.03
C ASN A 136 -13.70 -2.47 7.92
N GLY A 137 -13.19 -3.43 8.68
CA GLY A 137 -13.99 -4.30 9.54
C GLY A 137 -14.80 -5.39 8.83
N ASN A 138 -14.68 -5.51 7.50
CA ASN A 138 -15.21 -6.65 6.76
C ASN A 138 -14.22 -7.83 6.79
N ASP A 139 -14.57 -8.90 7.51
CA ASP A 139 -13.72 -10.07 7.80
C ASP A 139 -13.58 -11.01 6.58
N GLN A 140 -13.15 -10.45 5.45
CA GLN A 140 -12.88 -11.13 4.19
C GLN A 140 -11.37 -11.16 3.86
N LEU A 141 -10.52 -10.79 4.83
CA LEU A 141 -9.08 -10.66 4.63
C LEU A 141 -8.45 -11.93 4.05
N ALA A 142 -8.76 -13.08 4.65
CA ALA A 142 -8.16 -14.36 4.24
C ALA A 142 -8.63 -14.79 2.83
N GLU A 143 -9.89 -14.51 2.49
CA GLU A 143 -10.41 -14.78 1.14
C GLU A 143 -9.77 -13.86 0.11
N PHE A 144 -9.72 -12.56 0.41
CA PHE A 144 -9.10 -11.56 -0.46
C PHE A 144 -7.63 -11.88 -0.69
N HIS A 145 -6.86 -12.15 0.37
CA HIS A 145 -5.43 -12.45 0.28
C HIS A 145 -5.18 -13.68 -0.59
N ARG A 146 -5.91 -14.78 -0.35
CA ARG A 146 -5.78 -16.02 -1.13
C ARG A 146 -6.13 -15.85 -2.60
N LYS A 147 -7.12 -15.03 -2.94
CA LYS A 147 -7.53 -14.77 -4.33
C LYS A 147 -6.44 -14.06 -5.14
N HIS A 148 -5.59 -13.27 -4.48
CA HIS A 148 -4.59 -12.43 -5.14
C HIS A 148 -3.14 -12.92 -4.96
N LEU A 149 -2.95 -14.12 -4.40
CA LEU A 149 -1.63 -14.76 -4.40
C LEU A 149 -1.20 -15.04 -5.86
N PRO A 150 0.02 -14.64 -6.26
CA PRO A 150 0.57 -14.94 -7.58
C PRO A 150 0.92 -16.42 -7.77
#